data_AF-A0A7J4PB17-F1
#
_entry.id   AF-A0A7J4PB17-F1
#
_cell.length_a   1.000
_cell.length_b   1.000
_cell.length_c   1.000
_cell.angle_alpha   90.00
_cell.angle_beta   90.00
_cell.angle_gamma   90.00
#
_symmetry.space_group_name_H-M   'P 1'
#
loop_
_entity.id
_entity.type
_entity.pdbx_description
1 polymer ?
#
loop_
_entity_poly.entity_id
_entity_poly.type
_entity_poly.pdbx_seq_one_letter_code
_entity_poly.pdbx_strand_id
1 'polypeptide(L)'
;MPRPVRHRRVRYRFGCDYFAPQPMQSELDEIILKVEELESMRLKDCLDMDQTEAAERMGVSQPTFCRILAEARKKVSKALVEGKPIRVQGGYYKR
;
A
#
# COMPACT_ATOMS: atom_id res chain seq x y z
N MET A 1 -22.03 -7.07 -14.01
CA MET A 1 -22.07 -6.70 -12.58
C MET A 1 -20.64 -6.56 -12.05
N PRO A 2 -20.30 -5.51 -11.27
CA PRO A 2 -18.98 -5.41 -10.64
C PRO A 2 -18.81 -6.55 -9.65
N ARG A 3 -17.73 -7.33 -9.77
CA ARG A 3 -17.42 -8.40 -8.83
C ARG A 3 -17.14 -7.77 -7.45
N PRO A 4 -17.80 -8.22 -6.36
CA PRO A 4 -17.54 -7.68 -5.02
C PRO A 4 -16.06 -7.76 -4.67
N VAL A 5 -15.51 -6.65 -4.18
CA VAL A 5 -14.10 -6.58 -3.78
C VAL A 5 -13.94 -7.41 -2.51
N ARG A 6 -13.17 -8.49 -2.57
CA ARG A 6 -12.86 -9.31 -1.39
C ARG A 6 -11.94 -8.54 -0.44
N HIS A 7 -12.21 -8.60 0.86
CA HIS A 7 -11.33 -8.05 1.89
C HIS A 7 -9.96 -8.75 1.88
N ARG A 8 -8.88 -7.96 1.87
CA ARG A 8 -7.49 -8.43 1.96
C ARG A 8 -7.12 -8.62 3.42
N ARG A 9 -6.24 -9.56 3.74
CA ARG A 9 -5.73 -9.71 5.10
C ARG A 9 -4.55 -8.77 5.31
N VAL A 10 -4.62 -7.96 6.37
CA VAL A 10 -3.52 -7.11 6.83
C VAL A 10 -3.25 -7.45 8.28
N ARG A 11 -2.06 -8.03 8.55
CA ARG A 11 -1.72 -8.50 9.90
C ARG A 11 -0.87 -7.51 10.70
N TYR A 12 -0.22 -6.58 10.01
CA TYR A 12 0.66 -5.61 10.67
C TYR A 12 -0.09 -4.34 11.08
N ARG A 13 0.26 -3.82 12.26
CA ARG A 13 -0.22 -2.52 12.74
C ARG A 13 0.85 -1.48 12.42
N PHE A 14 0.59 -0.67 11.40
CA PHE A 14 1.45 0.47 11.09
C PHE A 14 1.31 1.54 12.19
N GLY A 15 2.44 1.98 12.74
CA GLY A 15 2.49 2.98 13.82
C GLY A 15 2.46 4.42 13.33
N CYS A 16 2.63 4.64 12.03
CA CYS A 16 2.56 5.96 11.39
C CYS A 16 1.65 5.87 10.17
N ASP A 17 0.71 6.80 10.06
CA ASP A 17 -0.23 6.92 8.96
C ASP A 17 0.03 8.16 8.08
N TYR A 18 1.11 8.90 8.34
CA TYR A 18 1.46 10.11 7.60
C TYR A 18 2.96 10.28 7.40
N PHE A 19 3.39 10.47 6.16
CA PHE A 19 4.77 10.77 5.79
C PHE A 19 4.79 12.04 4.97
N ALA A 20 5.61 13.02 5.32
CA ALA A 20 5.71 14.28 4.59
C ALA A 20 7.18 14.65 4.31
N PRO A 21 7.46 15.25 3.14
CA PRO A 21 8.78 15.79 2.86
C PRO A 21 9.05 17.06 3.68
N GLN A 22 10.32 17.32 3.94
CA GLN A 22 10.77 18.50 4.66
C GLN A 22 11.75 19.32 3.80
N PRO A 23 11.57 20.64 3.65
CA PRO A 23 10.49 21.46 4.21
C PRO A 23 9.13 21.19 3.54
N MET A 24 8.06 21.24 4.34
CA MET A 24 6.71 20.98 3.86
C MET A 24 6.13 22.25 3.24
N GLN A 25 5.68 22.17 1.98
CA GLN A 25 4.92 23.24 1.34
C GLN A 25 3.43 23.00 1.60
N SER A 26 2.72 24.04 2.05
CA SER A 26 1.34 23.94 2.56
C SER A 26 0.27 23.58 1.52
N GLU A 27 0.61 23.56 0.23
CA GLU A 27 -0.34 23.40 -0.88
C GLU A 27 -0.18 22.07 -1.64
N LEU A 28 0.66 21.15 -1.15
CA LEU A 28 0.93 19.91 -1.87
C LEU A 28 -0.22 18.89 -1.72
N ASP A 29 -0.73 18.43 -2.86
CA ASP A 29 -1.69 17.33 -2.90
C ASP A 29 -1.13 16.08 -2.19
N GLU A 30 -1.93 15.49 -1.31
CA GLU A 30 -1.56 14.27 -0.62
C GLU A 30 -1.79 13.02 -1.49
N ILE A 31 -0.87 12.08 -1.44
CA ILE A 31 -1.03 10.76 -2.07
C ILE A 31 -1.60 9.79 -1.03
N ILE A 32 -2.80 9.27 -1.32
CA ILE A 32 -3.46 8.28 -0.47
C ILE A 32 -2.93 6.88 -0.80
N LEU A 33 -2.15 6.31 0.13
CA LEU A 33 -1.72 4.93 0.11
C LEU A 33 -2.70 4.09 0.93
N LYS A 34 -3.26 3.03 0.34
CA LYS A 34 -4.19 2.15 1.06
C LYS A 34 -3.43 1.26 2.03
N VAL A 35 -4.10 0.83 3.10
CA VAL A 35 -3.50 -0.07 4.07
C VAL A 35 -3.06 -1.41 3.44
N GLU A 36 -3.85 -1.93 2.50
CA GLU A 36 -3.50 -3.16 1.74
C GLU A 36 -2.30 -2.97 0.81
N GLU A 37 -2.10 -1.75 0.30
CA GLU A 37 -0.96 -1.40 -0.56
C GLU A 37 0.33 -1.36 0.27
N LEU A 38 0.28 -0.73 1.45
CA LEU A 38 1.41 -0.70 2.37
C LEU A 38 1.78 -2.10 2.90
N GLU A 39 0.79 -2.94 3.22
CA GLU A 39 1.05 -4.32 3.61
C GLU A 39 1.71 -5.13 2.48
N SER A 40 1.31 -4.92 1.22
CA SER A 40 1.93 -5.62 0.10
C SER A 40 3.42 -5.26 -0.06
N MET A 41 3.77 -3.98 0.10
CA MET A 41 5.16 -3.51 0.11
C MET A 41 5.92 -4.07 1.31
N ARG A 42 5.32 -4.07 2.51
CA ARG A 42 5.96 -4.64 3.69
C ARG A 42 6.30 -6.13 3.50
N LEU A 43 5.36 -6.93 2.98
CA LEU A 43 5.57 -8.36 2.77
C LEU A 43 6.65 -8.62 1.69
N LYS A 44 6.57 -7.93 0.54
CA LYS A 44 7.49 -8.20 -0.57
C LYS A 44 8.84 -7.51 -0.44
N ASP A 45 8.84 -6.23 -0.08
CA ASP A 45 10.01 -5.35 -0.18
C ASP A 45 10.73 -5.15 1.17
N CYS A 46 10.05 -5.34 2.31
CA CYS A 46 10.68 -5.23 3.63
C CYS A 46 10.98 -6.59 4.28
N LEU A 47 10.21 -7.62 3.97
CA LEU A 47 10.39 -8.97 4.49
C LEU A 47 10.91 -9.97 3.44
N ASP A 48 11.21 -9.49 2.24
CA ASP A 48 11.75 -10.28 1.12
C ASP A 48 10.96 -11.56 0.79
N MET A 49 9.65 -11.59 1.07
CA MET A 49 8.84 -12.79 0.84
C MET A 49 8.66 -13.07 -0.64
N ASP A 50 8.49 -14.33 -0.99
CA ASP A 50 8.09 -14.70 -2.33
C ASP A 50 6.68 -14.21 -2.65
N GLN A 51 6.45 -13.91 -3.92
CA GLN A 51 5.19 -13.30 -4.35
C GLN A 51 3.98 -14.20 -4.06
N THR A 52 4.17 -15.50 -4.21
CA THR A 52 3.16 -16.51 -3.90
C THR A 52 2.85 -16.53 -2.40
N GLU A 53 3.88 -16.51 -1.55
CA GLU A 53 3.72 -16.50 -0.09
C GLU A 53 3.03 -15.21 0.38
N ALA A 54 3.46 -14.05 -0.14
CA ALA A 54 2.88 -12.77 0.21
C ALA A 54 1.40 -12.67 -0.22
N ALA A 55 1.06 -13.20 -1.40
CA ALA A 55 -0.32 -13.27 -1.88
C ALA A 55 -1.19 -14.16 -0.98
N GLU A 56 -0.67 -15.32 -0.56
CA GLU A 56 -1.34 -16.23 0.36
C GLU A 56 -1.59 -15.57 1.72
N ARG A 57 -0.58 -14.89 2.29
CA ARG A 57 -0.72 -14.14 3.55
C ARG A 57 -1.79 -13.06 3.47
N MET A 58 -1.89 -12.36 2.35
CA MET A 58 -2.95 -11.37 2.09
C MET A 58 -4.31 -11.99 1.72
N GLY A 59 -4.38 -13.30 1.49
CA GLY A 59 -5.61 -14.00 1.09
C GLY A 59 -6.12 -13.61 -0.30
N VAL A 60 -5.21 -13.29 -1.22
CA VAL A 60 -5.52 -12.90 -2.61
C VAL A 60 -4.78 -13.81 -3.60
N SER A 61 -5.20 -13.79 -4.87
CA SER A 61 -4.44 -14.48 -5.93
C SER A 61 -3.13 -13.76 -6.22
N GLN A 62 -2.11 -14.49 -6.69
CA GLN A 62 -0.83 -13.92 -7.08
C GLN A 62 -0.97 -12.74 -8.05
N PRO A 63 -1.78 -12.78 -9.14
CA PRO A 63 -1.96 -11.63 -10.02
C PRO A 63 -2.59 -10.41 -9.32
N THR A 64 -3.49 -10.65 -8.36
CA THR A 64 -4.09 -9.57 -7.56
C THR A 64 -3.05 -8.92 -6.67
N PHE A 65 -2.19 -9.71 -6.04
CA PHE A 65 -1.06 -9.22 -5.25
C PHE A 65 -0.10 -8.39 -6.12
N CYS A 66 0.28 -8.89 -7.30
CA CYS A 66 1.13 -8.14 -8.25
C CYS A 66 0.55 -6.75 -8.53
N ARG A 67 -0.75 -6.67 -8.80
CA ARG A 67 -1.43 -5.41 -9.10
C ARG A 67 -1.44 -4.45 -7.90
N ILE A 68 -1.71 -4.96 -6.69
CA ILE A 68 -1.69 -4.15 -5.47
C ILE A 68 -0.28 -3.59 -5.24
N LEU A 69 0.75 -4.45 -5.34
CA LEU A 69 2.14 -4.05 -5.15
C LEU A 69 2.59 -3.01 -6.19
N ALA A 70 2.22 -3.19 -7.46
CA ALA A 70 2.55 -2.25 -8.52
C ALA A 70 1.92 -0.86 -8.28
N GLU A 71 0.64 -0.82 -7.90
CA GLU A 71 -0.04 0.44 -7.55
C GLU A 71 0.58 1.10 -6.31
N ALA A 72 0.93 0.32 -5.29
CA ALA A 72 1.60 0.79 -4.09
C ALA A 72 2.94 1.47 -4.43
N ARG A 73 3.81 0.76 -5.17
CA ARG A 73 5.12 1.28 -5.60
C ARG A 73 4.95 2.53 -6.47
N LYS A 74 4.03 2.54 -7.43
CA LYS A 74 3.77 3.69 -8.29
C LYS A 74 3.42 4.94 -7.47
N LYS A 75 2.55 4.81 -6.46
CA LYS A 75 2.16 5.91 -5.58
C LYS A 75 3.33 6.42 -4.75
N VAL A 76 4.09 5.52 -4.14
CA VAL A 76 5.27 5.90 -3.34
C VAL A 76 6.33 6.57 -4.21
N SER A 77 6.64 6.01 -5.38
CA SER A 77 7.57 6.62 -6.32
C SER A 77 7.11 8.01 -6.77
N LYS A 78 5.81 8.18 -7.06
CA LYS A 78 5.25 9.49 -7.41
C LYS A 78 5.39 10.48 -6.25
N ALA A 79 5.11 10.06 -5.02
CA ALA A 79 5.26 10.90 -3.84
C ALA A 79 6.72 11.36 -3.62
N LEU A 80 7.68 10.45 -3.80
CA LEU A 80 9.09 10.76 -3.65
C LEU A 80 9.61 11.68 -4.76
N VAL A 81 9.17 11.47 -6.01
CA VAL A 81 9.61 12.29 -7.16
C VAL A 81 8.98 13.68 -7.17
N GLU A 82 7.68 13.78 -6.86
CA GLU A 82 6.94 15.05 -6.85
C GLU A 82 7.07 15.78 -5.51
N GLY A 83 7.72 15.19 -4.51
CA GLY A 83 7.84 15.75 -3.17
C GLY A 83 6.47 15.91 -2.49
N LYS A 84 5.58 14.93 -2.63
CA LYS A 84 4.23 14.97 -2.05
C LYS A 84 4.14 14.17 -0.75
N PRO A 85 3.36 14.62 0.24
CA PRO A 85 3.07 13.83 1.42
C PRO A 85 2.26 12.58 1.08
N ILE A 86 2.47 11.51 1.85
CA ILE A 86 1.77 10.24 1.77
C ILE A 86 0.91 10.08 3.02
N ARG A 87 -0.40 9.88 2.83
CA ARG A 87 -1.31 9.50 3.91
C ARG A 87 -1.73 8.05 3.73
N VAL A 88 -1.60 7.25 4.79
CA VAL A 88 -2.02 5.85 4.81
C VAL A 88 -3.45 5.76 5.29
N GLN A 89 -4.42 5.57 4.39
CA GLN A 89 -5.83 5.53 4.76
C GLN A 89 -6.65 4.63 3.84
N GLY A 90 -7.73 4.08 4.39
CA GLY A 90 -8.75 3.35 3.63
C GLY A 90 -8.28 1.99 3.11
N GLY A 91 -8.91 1.54 2.02
CA GLY A 91 -8.76 0.19 1.49
C GLY A 91 -9.82 -0.78 2.01
N TYR A 92 -9.84 -1.98 1.46
CA TYR A 92 -10.80 -3.02 1.82
C TYR A 92 -10.05 -4.20 2.41
N TYR A 93 -9.80 -4.13 3.71
CA TYR A 93 -9.04 -5.15 4.42
C TYR A 93 -9.78 -5.63 5.66
N LYS A 94 -9.28 -6.74 6.20
CA LYS A 94 -9.67 -7.35 7.47
C LYS A 94 -8.39 -7.73 8.21
N ARG A 95 -8.44 -7.64 9.53
CA ARG A 95 -7.34 -8.09 10.40
C ARG A 95 -7.36 -9.61 10.51
#